data_AF-A0A7W1F2G0-F1
#
_entry.id   AF-A0A7W1F2G0-F1
#
_cell.length_a   1.000
_cell.length_b   1.000
_cell.length_c   1.000
_cell.angle_alpha   90.00
_cell.angle_beta   90.00
_cell.angle_gamma   90.00
#
_symmetry.space_group_name_H-M   'P 1'
#
loop_
_entity.id
_entity.type
_entity.pdbx_description
1 polymer ?
#
loop_
_entity_poly.entity_id
_entity_poly.type
_entity_poly.pdbx_seq_one_letter_code
_entity_poly.pdbx_strand_id
1 'polypeptide(L)'
;MAQQMDKEAVLRIVIGGRVFSQQPTTFEQDLFVMDQAEIAGLGSVAMDLTPDEKDITAVAKAVVLRAYRSGALFLLLAALLVEEGTEWSQETAKANAEFFRHISDPADKRALQPALAGAVLAFFESGADFSAISHEFTAPQDGVEVTPKKTGIRPPRLVPAAAGALFDSLSGSPSSVKSPSRGASRRKPS
;
A
#
# COMPACT_ATOMS: atom_id res chain seq x y z
N MET A 1 -23.25 -2.00 35.16
CA MET A 1 -22.34 -3.10 34.80
C MET A 1 -21.78 -2.78 33.42
N ALA A 2 -20.60 -2.14 33.36
CA ALA A 2 -19.93 -1.89 32.09
C ALA A 2 -19.37 -3.24 31.60
N GLN A 3 -19.81 -3.67 30.42
CA GLN A 3 -19.27 -4.84 29.75
C GLN A 3 -17.76 -4.65 29.61
N GLN A 4 -17.03 -5.59 30.20
CA GLN A 4 -15.61 -5.79 30.01
C GLN A 4 -15.45 -6.20 28.56
N MET A 5 -15.26 -5.22 27.67
CA MET A 5 -14.90 -5.49 26.28
C MET A 5 -13.68 -6.37 26.33
N ASP A 6 -13.82 -7.59 25.80
CA ASP A 6 -12.70 -8.47 25.53
C ASP A 6 -11.61 -7.61 24.88
N LYS A 7 -10.46 -7.52 25.55
CA LYS A 7 -9.28 -6.89 24.98
C LYS A 7 -8.98 -7.65 23.71
N GLU A 8 -9.38 -7.06 22.59
CA GLU A 8 -9.02 -7.49 21.26
C GLU A 8 -7.55 -7.85 21.28
N ALA A 9 -7.22 -9.09 20.95
CA ALA A 9 -5.88 -9.62 21.12
C ALA A 9 -4.97 -8.90 20.12
N VAL A 10 -4.40 -7.78 20.54
CA VAL A 10 -3.48 -7.00 19.74
C VAL A 10 -2.27 -7.89 19.44
N LEU A 11 -2.05 -8.16 18.15
CA LEU A 11 -0.89 -8.90 17.71
C LEU A 11 0.37 -8.14 18.15
N ARG A 12 1.18 -8.79 19.01
CA ARG A 12 2.45 -8.27 19.51
C ARG A 12 3.55 -9.28 19.21
N ILE A 13 4.60 -8.84 18.54
CA ILE A 13 5.71 -9.68 18.11
C ILE A 13 7.05 -9.06 18.52
N VAL A 14 8.04 -9.90 18.80
CA VAL A 14 9.41 -9.47 19.10
C VAL A 14 10.31 -9.93 17.97
N ILE A 15 11.04 -8.99 17.38
CA ILE A 15 11.91 -9.22 16.22
C ILE A 15 13.23 -8.48 16.44
N GLY A 16 14.35 -9.20 16.47
CA GLY A 16 15.67 -8.60 16.69
C GLY A 16 15.75 -7.76 17.97
N GLY A 17 15.02 -8.15 19.01
CA GLY A 17 14.93 -7.43 20.29
C GLY A 17 14.00 -6.20 20.30
N ARG A 18 13.39 -5.85 19.17
CA ARG A 18 12.40 -4.77 19.06
C ARG A 18 10.99 -5.34 19.17
N VAL A 19 10.10 -4.60 19.82
CA VAL A 19 8.71 -5.02 20.00
C VAL A 19 7.83 -4.28 19.01
N PHE A 20 7.08 -5.02 18.21
CA PHE A 20 6.13 -4.47 17.25
C PHE A 20 4.72 -4.89 17.60
N SER A 21 3.78 -3.98 17.42
CA SER A 21 2.35 -4.25 17.61
C SER A 21 1.50 -3.64 16.50
N GLN A 22 0.34 -4.23 16.28
CA GLN A 22 -0.71 -3.56 15.51
C GLN A 22 -1.32 -2.46 16.38
N GLN A 23 -1.43 -1.26 15.82
CA GLN A 23 -2.09 -0.13 16.47
C GLN A 23 -3.27 0.31 15.60
N PRO A 24 -4.28 1.00 16.18
CA PRO A 24 -5.30 1.67 15.39
C PRO A 24 -4.64 2.53 14.30
N THR A 25 -5.07 2.35 13.05
CA THR A 25 -4.45 3.04 11.93
C THR A 25 -4.92 4.50 11.85
N THR A 26 -4.03 5.37 11.40
CA THR A 26 -4.39 6.75 11.03
C THR A 26 -4.77 6.82 9.56
N PHE A 27 -5.47 7.89 9.14
CA PHE A 27 -5.82 8.08 7.74
C PHE A 27 -4.59 8.16 6.81
N GLU A 28 -3.50 8.78 7.27
CA GLU A 28 -2.25 8.83 6.49
C GLU A 28 -1.64 7.43 6.31
N GLN A 29 -1.73 6.59 7.34
CA GLN A 29 -1.31 5.20 7.30
C GLN A 29 -2.17 4.37 6.35
N ASP A 30 -3.49 4.57 6.34
CA ASP A 30 -4.38 3.90 5.40
C ASP A 30 -4.06 4.27 3.95
N LEU A 31 -3.82 5.56 3.66
CA LEU A 31 -3.40 6.01 2.33
C LEU A 31 -2.07 5.38 1.91
N PHE A 32 -1.11 5.28 2.83
CA PHE A 32 0.16 4.62 2.57
C PHE A 32 -0.04 3.12 2.28
N VAL A 33 -0.87 2.42 3.05
CA VAL A 33 -1.18 1.01 2.80
C VAL A 33 -1.83 0.81 1.44
N MET A 34 -2.79 1.66 1.07
CA MET A 34 -3.45 1.62 -0.24
C MET A 34 -2.46 1.81 -1.39
N ASP A 35 -1.59 2.82 -1.32
CA ASP A 35 -0.54 3.08 -2.32
C ASP A 35 0.40 1.87 -2.50
N GLN A 36 0.85 1.28 -1.38
CA GLN A 36 1.71 0.09 -1.45
C GLN A 36 0.97 -1.16 -1.96
N ALA A 37 -0.32 -1.30 -1.67
CA ALA A 37 -1.16 -2.37 -2.20
C ALA A 37 -1.39 -2.23 -3.71
N GLU A 38 -1.56 -0.99 -4.20
CA GLU A 38 -1.66 -0.68 -5.64
C GLU A 38 -0.34 -0.99 -6.37
N ILE A 39 0.81 -0.53 -5.83
CA ILE A 39 2.14 -0.85 -6.37
C ILE A 39 2.38 -2.37 -6.41
N ALA A 40 1.86 -3.11 -5.44
CA ALA A 40 1.93 -4.56 -5.40
C ALA A 40 0.93 -5.26 -6.33
N GLY A 41 0.01 -4.55 -6.98
CA GLY A 41 -1.02 -5.13 -7.84
C GLY A 41 -1.98 -6.05 -7.08
N LEU A 42 -2.28 -5.71 -5.81
CA LEU A 42 -3.14 -6.53 -4.96
C LEU A 42 -4.63 -6.39 -5.32
N GLY A 43 -5.03 -5.23 -5.87
CA GLY A 43 -6.41 -4.96 -6.26
C GLY A 43 -6.97 -5.89 -7.34
N SER A 44 -6.11 -6.48 -8.19
CA SER A 44 -6.55 -7.39 -9.26
C SER A 44 -6.42 -8.88 -8.91
N VAL A 45 -5.91 -9.24 -7.71
CA VAL A 45 -5.58 -10.64 -7.38
C VAL A 45 -6.77 -11.57 -7.55
N ALA A 46 -7.95 -11.15 -7.11
CA ALA A 46 -9.17 -11.97 -7.22
C ALA A 46 -9.68 -12.12 -8.66
N MET A 47 -9.37 -11.17 -9.56
CA MET A 47 -9.77 -11.21 -10.98
C MET A 47 -8.86 -12.12 -11.80
N ASP A 48 -7.61 -12.26 -11.39
CA ASP A 48 -6.60 -13.04 -12.10
C ASP A 48 -6.64 -14.55 -11.75
N LEU A 49 -7.44 -14.94 -10.75
CA LEU A 49 -7.63 -16.33 -10.33
C LEU A 49 -8.86 -16.94 -11.02
N THR A 50 -8.72 -18.17 -11.51
CA THR A 50 -9.86 -18.90 -12.08
C THR A 50 -10.86 -19.28 -10.97
N PRO A 51 -12.15 -19.51 -11.28
CA PRO A 51 -13.15 -19.89 -10.28
C PRO A 51 -12.74 -21.11 -9.42
N ASP A 52 -12.05 -22.08 -10.03
CA ASP A 52 -11.56 -23.29 -9.37
C ASP A 52 -10.35 -23.03 -8.45
N GLU A 53 -9.71 -21.87 -8.58
CA GLU A 53 -8.56 -21.42 -7.79
C GLU A 53 -8.93 -20.38 -6.71
N LYS A 54 -10.23 -20.12 -6.50
CA LYS A 54 -10.70 -19.15 -5.49
C LYS A 54 -10.71 -19.71 -4.06
N ASP A 55 -9.97 -20.78 -3.78
CA ASP A 55 -9.70 -21.17 -2.39
C ASP A 55 -8.92 -20.05 -1.68
N ILE A 56 -9.26 -19.78 -0.42
CA ILE A 56 -8.66 -18.74 0.42
C ILE A 56 -7.14 -18.92 0.48
N THR A 57 -6.67 -20.17 0.53
CA THR A 57 -5.23 -20.48 0.53
C THR A 57 -4.54 -20.03 -0.75
N ALA A 58 -5.16 -20.25 -1.91
CA ALA A 58 -4.61 -19.86 -3.21
C ALA A 58 -4.59 -18.34 -3.37
N VAL A 59 -5.67 -17.66 -2.94
CA VAL A 59 -5.76 -16.20 -2.90
C VAL A 59 -4.67 -15.60 -2.01
N ALA A 60 -4.53 -16.09 -0.77
CA ALA A 60 -3.52 -15.62 0.17
C ALA A 60 -2.11 -15.82 -0.38
N LYS A 61 -1.83 -16.98 -0.99
CA LYS A 61 -0.54 -17.26 -1.64
C LYS A 61 -0.27 -16.32 -2.81
N ALA A 62 -1.27 -16.02 -3.63
CA ALA A 62 -1.15 -15.10 -4.76
C ALA A 62 -0.83 -13.68 -4.29
N VAL A 63 -1.50 -13.19 -3.23
CA VAL A 63 -1.20 -11.88 -2.61
C VAL A 63 0.24 -11.82 -2.11
N VAL A 64 0.65 -12.79 -1.28
CA VAL A 64 2.00 -12.82 -0.73
C VAL A 64 3.05 -12.83 -1.84
N LEU A 65 2.83 -13.63 -2.88
CA LEU A 65 3.77 -13.74 -4.00
C LEU A 65 3.87 -12.43 -4.81
N ARG A 66 2.76 -11.72 -5.02
CA ARG A 66 2.76 -10.42 -5.70
C ARG A 66 3.45 -9.34 -4.89
N ALA A 67 3.05 -9.19 -3.62
CA ALA A 67 3.68 -8.25 -2.70
C ALA A 67 5.19 -8.52 -2.56
N TYR A 68 5.60 -9.79 -2.56
CA TYR A 68 7.02 -10.16 -2.57
C TYR A 68 7.71 -9.75 -3.88
N ARG A 69 7.12 -10.07 -5.03
CA ARG A 69 7.71 -9.76 -6.35
C ARG A 69 7.81 -8.26 -6.63
N SER A 70 6.88 -7.46 -6.12
CA SER A 70 6.93 -5.99 -6.25
C SER A 70 7.92 -5.33 -5.28
N GLY A 71 8.38 -6.05 -4.25
CA GLY A 71 9.21 -5.50 -3.17
C GLY A 71 8.43 -4.68 -2.13
N ALA A 72 7.10 -4.58 -2.26
CA ALA A 72 6.22 -3.85 -1.36
C ALA A 72 5.87 -4.62 -0.08
N LEU A 73 6.12 -5.94 -0.04
CA LEU A 73 5.81 -6.81 1.11
C LEU A 73 6.25 -6.22 2.46
N PHE A 74 7.50 -5.79 2.53
CA PHE A 74 8.07 -5.26 3.78
C PHE A 74 7.54 -3.87 4.13
N LEU A 75 7.16 -3.07 3.13
CA LEU A 75 6.53 -1.76 3.34
C LEU A 75 5.11 -1.92 3.86
N LEU A 76 4.33 -2.87 3.33
CA LEU A 76 3.01 -3.22 3.85
C LEU A 76 3.08 -3.73 5.30
N LEU A 77 4.03 -4.63 5.58
CA LEU A 77 4.26 -5.11 6.95
C LEU A 77 4.63 -3.97 7.90
N ALA A 78 5.56 -3.11 7.50
CA ALA A 78 5.99 -1.97 8.32
C ALA A 78 4.94 -0.86 8.45
N ALA A 79 4.00 -0.78 7.51
CA ALA A 79 2.85 0.07 7.61
C ALA A 79 1.87 -0.44 8.67
N LEU A 80 1.75 -1.75 8.85
CA LEU A 80 0.79 -2.37 9.78
C LEU A 80 1.37 -2.68 11.17
N LEU A 81 2.70 -2.75 11.27
CA LEU A 81 3.43 -3.05 12.51
C LEU A 81 4.22 -1.83 12.96
N VAL A 82 3.80 -1.24 14.07
CA VAL A 82 4.46 -0.09 14.68
C VAL A 82 5.35 -0.57 15.81
N GLU A 83 6.57 -0.05 15.89
CA GLU A 83 7.45 -0.31 17.03
C GLU A 83 6.87 0.35 18.29
N GLU A 84 6.83 -0.39 19.41
CA GLU A 84 6.31 0.15 20.66
C GLU A 84 7.08 1.39 21.12
N GLY A 85 6.34 2.43 21.51
CA GLY A 85 6.90 3.70 21.93
C GLY A 85 7.31 4.64 20.78
N THR A 86 7.06 4.25 19.53
CA THR A 86 7.32 5.10 18.35
C THR A 86 6.01 5.52 17.70
N GLU A 87 5.93 6.79 17.29
CA GLU A 87 4.80 7.28 16.49
C GLU A 87 4.91 6.79 15.04
N TRP A 88 3.78 6.45 14.47
CA TRP A 88 3.74 6.04 13.07
C TRP A 88 4.05 7.25 12.16
N SER A 89 4.91 7.05 11.17
CA SER A 89 5.15 7.97 10.07
C SER A 89 5.62 7.20 8.84
N GLN A 90 5.55 7.81 7.66
CA GLN A 90 6.06 7.17 6.44
C GLN A 90 7.56 6.84 6.54
N GLU A 91 8.32 7.68 7.24
CA GLU A 91 9.76 7.51 7.43
C GLU A 91 10.06 6.33 8.36
N THR A 92 9.32 6.20 9.47
CA THR A 92 9.48 5.07 10.39
C THR A 92 9.05 3.76 9.75
N ALA A 93 7.98 3.76 8.95
CA ALA A 93 7.57 2.60 8.15
C ALA A 93 8.66 2.18 7.15
N LYS A 94 9.28 3.12 6.42
CA LYS A 94 10.40 2.81 5.51
C LYS A 94 11.61 2.25 6.24
N ALA A 95 11.97 2.82 7.39
CA ALA A 95 13.08 2.33 8.21
C ALA A 95 12.81 0.91 8.75
N ASN A 96 11.59 0.64 9.19
CA ASN A 96 11.16 -0.68 9.67
C ASN A 96 11.13 -1.72 8.53
N ALA A 97 10.68 -1.34 7.33
CA ALA A 97 10.72 -2.21 6.16
C ALA A 97 12.15 -2.61 5.82
N GLU A 98 13.10 -1.66 5.89
CA GLU A 98 14.51 -1.94 5.66
C GLU A 98 15.10 -2.86 6.74
N PHE A 99 14.72 -2.66 7.99
CA PHE A 99 15.07 -3.59 9.07
C PHE A 99 14.52 -5.00 8.80
N PHE A 100 13.26 -5.15 8.40
CA PHE A 100 12.64 -6.44 8.12
C PHE A 100 13.30 -7.19 6.96
N ARG A 101 13.77 -6.48 5.93
CA ARG A 101 14.53 -7.08 4.80
C ARG A 101 15.82 -7.76 5.24
N HIS A 102 16.42 -7.30 6.32
CA HIS A 102 17.71 -7.80 6.82
C HIS A 102 17.58 -8.87 7.91
N ILE A 103 16.36 -9.27 8.27
CA ILE A 103 16.15 -10.36 9.24
C ILE A 103 16.71 -11.66 8.67
N SER A 104 17.71 -12.20 9.36
CA SER A 104 18.35 -13.47 8.99
C SER A 104 18.00 -14.61 9.96
N ASP A 105 17.72 -14.30 11.22
CA ASP A 105 17.39 -15.26 12.28
C ASP A 105 16.10 -16.04 11.94
N PRO A 106 16.14 -17.39 11.89
CA PRO A 106 14.95 -18.22 11.72
C PRO A 106 13.85 -17.97 12.76
N ALA A 107 14.18 -17.63 14.00
CA ALA A 107 13.18 -17.36 15.04
C ALA A 107 12.37 -16.10 14.71
N ASP A 108 13.06 -15.01 14.39
CA ASP A 108 12.45 -13.74 13.96
C ASP A 108 11.62 -13.90 12.67
N LYS A 109 12.11 -14.69 11.70
CA LYS A 109 11.35 -15.00 10.48
C LYS A 109 10.04 -15.70 10.78
N ARG A 110 10.04 -16.67 11.70
CA ARG A 110 8.81 -17.36 12.14
C ARG A 110 7.87 -16.41 12.89
N ALA A 111 8.41 -15.47 13.67
CA ALA A 111 7.59 -14.47 14.37
C ALA A 111 6.90 -13.49 13.40
N LEU A 112 7.52 -13.19 12.25
CA LEU A 112 6.95 -12.30 11.24
C LEU A 112 5.86 -12.98 10.37
N GLN A 113 5.88 -14.32 10.26
CA GLN A 113 4.92 -15.06 9.41
C GLN A 113 3.45 -14.85 9.81
N PRO A 114 3.04 -14.96 11.10
CA PRO A 114 1.67 -14.65 11.51
C PRO A 114 1.26 -13.21 11.22
N ALA A 115 2.18 -12.26 11.38
CA ALA A 115 1.90 -10.86 11.08
C ALA A 115 1.68 -10.63 9.58
N LEU A 116 2.42 -11.34 8.74
CA LEU A 116 2.18 -11.34 7.31
C LEU A 116 0.81 -11.95 6.96
N ALA A 117 0.46 -13.09 7.56
CA ALA A 117 -0.85 -13.70 7.34
C ALA A 117 -1.99 -12.76 7.79
N GLY A 118 -1.86 -12.14 8.97
CA GLY A 118 -2.83 -11.18 9.50
C GLY A 118 -2.95 -9.93 8.62
N ALA A 119 -1.84 -9.39 8.14
CA ALA A 119 -1.83 -8.25 7.20
C ALA A 119 -2.59 -8.56 5.90
N VAL A 120 -2.37 -9.75 5.35
CA VAL A 120 -3.07 -10.21 4.14
C VAL A 120 -4.56 -10.39 4.39
N LEU A 121 -4.93 -10.99 5.53
CA LEU A 121 -6.34 -11.18 5.91
C LEU A 121 -7.06 -9.84 6.12
N ALA A 122 -6.47 -8.92 6.88
CA ALA A 122 -7.05 -7.60 7.15
C ALA A 122 -7.29 -6.78 5.86
N PHE A 123 -6.38 -6.88 4.89
CA PHE A 123 -6.57 -6.26 3.57
C PHE A 123 -7.82 -6.79 2.86
N PHE A 124 -8.06 -8.10 2.90
CA PHE A 124 -9.24 -8.71 2.28
C PHE A 124 -10.53 -8.39 3.03
N GLU A 125 -10.51 -8.39 4.36
CA GLU A 125 -11.68 -8.01 5.17
C GLU A 125 -12.10 -6.57 4.87
N SER A 126 -11.13 -5.64 4.88
CA SER A 126 -11.40 -4.24 4.53
C SER A 126 -11.91 -4.09 3.09
N GLY A 127 -11.33 -4.82 2.14
CA GLY A 127 -11.78 -4.80 0.74
C GLY A 127 -13.19 -5.38 0.53
N ALA A 128 -13.57 -6.41 1.30
CA ALA A 128 -14.90 -7.02 1.24
C ALA A 128 -15.98 -6.04 1.71
N ASP A 129 -15.71 -5.27 2.77
CA ASP A 129 -16.63 -4.25 3.28
C ASP A 129 -16.88 -3.15 2.24
N PHE A 130 -15.83 -2.69 1.54
CA PHE A 130 -15.99 -1.73 0.43
C PHE A 130 -16.78 -2.29 -0.75
N SER A 131 -16.60 -3.57 -1.08
CA SER A 131 -17.36 -4.22 -2.15
C SER A 131 -18.85 -4.29 -1.81
N ALA A 132 -19.20 -4.58 -0.56
CA ALA A 132 -20.60 -4.62 -0.11
C ALA A 132 -21.29 -3.26 -0.25
N ILE A 133 -20.61 -2.16 0.12
CA ILE A 133 -21.14 -0.80 0.00
C ILE A 133 -21.33 -0.40 -1.48
N SER A 134 -20.45 -0.85 -2.38
CA SER A 134 -20.56 -0.55 -3.82
C SER A 134 -21.81 -1.16 -4.48
N HIS A 135 -22.28 -2.32 -3.99
CA HIS A 135 -23.51 -2.95 -4.48
C HIS A 135 -24.78 -2.20 -4.03
N GLU A 136 -24.77 -1.56 -2.85
CA GLU A 136 -25.91 -0.76 -2.37
C GLU A 136 -26.04 0.60 -3.07
N PHE A 137 -24.94 1.15 -3.59
CA PHE A 137 -24.96 2.45 -4.28
C PHE A 137 -25.57 2.39 -5.70
N THR A 138 -25.96 1.20 -6.18
CA THR A 138 -26.53 1.00 -7.51
C THR A 138 -28.00 0.58 -7.43
N ALA A 139 -28.83 1.41 -6.82
CA ALA A 139 -30.25 1.46 -7.12
C ALA A 139 -30.66 2.94 -7.25
N PRO A 140 -30.84 3.48 -8.47
CA PRO A 140 -31.65 4.67 -8.61
C PRO A 140 -33.00 4.32 -8.00
N GLN A 141 -33.38 4.97 -6.90
CA GLN A 141 -34.77 4.94 -6.47
C GLN A 141 -35.57 5.62 -7.58
N ASP A 142 -36.17 4.79 -8.44
CA ASP A 142 -37.25 5.17 -9.35
C ASP A 142 -38.30 5.93 -8.52
N GLY A 143 -38.33 7.25 -8.64
CA GLY A 143 -39.36 8.05 -7.98
C GLY A 143 -39.05 9.52 -7.71
N VAL A 144 -37.79 9.97 -7.79
CA VAL A 144 -37.55 11.43 -7.76
C VAL A 144 -37.70 11.96 -9.17
N GLU A 145 -38.95 12.26 -9.54
CA GLU A 145 -39.29 13.12 -10.65
C GLU A 145 -38.67 14.51 -10.40
N VAL A 146 -37.41 14.68 -10.81
CA VAL A 146 -36.77 15.99 -10.90
C VAL A 146 -37.47 16.73 -12.02
N THR A 147 -38.59 17.37 -11.70
CA THR A 147 -39.18 18.38 -12.57
C THR A 147 -38.09 19.42 -12.83
N PRO A 148 -37.65 19.61 -14.09
CA PRO A 148 -36.64 20.59 -14.40
C PRO A 148 -37.25 21.97 -14.14
N LYS A 149 -36.98 22.53 -12.96
CA LYS A 149 -37.27 23.92 -12.68
C LYS A 149 -36.43 24.72 -13.68
N LYS A 150 -37.12 25.28 -14.68
CA LYS A 150 -36.60 26.09 -15.77
C LYS A 150 -36.01 27.40 -15.21
N THR A 151 -34.93 27.31 -14.44
CA THR A 151 -34.09 28.45 -14.12
C THR A 151 -33.28 28.73 -15.36
N GLY A 152 -33.56 29.87 -16.00
CA GLY A 152 -32.86 30.40 -17.17
C GLY A 152 -31.43 30.80 -16.85
N ILE A 153 -30.62 29.86 -16.36
CA ILE A 153 -29.18 30.00 -16.23
C ILE A 153 -28.62 29.77 -17.63
N ARG A 154 -28.41 30.90 -18.31
CA ARG A 154 -27.74 30.96 -19.59
C ARG A 154 -26.35 30.34 -19.40
N PRO A 155 -25.98 29.28 -20.14
CA PRO A 155 -24.66 28.69 -20.01
C PRO A 155 -23.60 29.76 -20.33
N PRO A 156 -22.51 29.87 -19.54
CA PRO A 156 -21.42 30.75 -19.87
C PRO A 156 -20.90 30.39 -21.26
N ARG A 157 -20.87 31.39 -22.16
CA ARG A 157 -20.24 31.24 -23.47
C ARG A 157 -18.78 30.87 -23.24
N LEU A 158 -18.39 29.68 -23.66
CA LEU A 158 -16.99 29.31 -23.86
C LEU A 158 -16.40 30.27 -24.90
N VAL A 159 -15.64 31.25 -24.44
CA VAL A 159 -14.74 32.01 -25.29
C VAL A 159 -13.60 31.07 -25.71
N PRO A 160 -13.30 30.95 -27.02
CA PRO A 160 -12.16 30.16 -27.47
C PRO A 160 -10.88 30.77 -26.88
N ALA A 161 -10.22 30.03 -25.99
CA ALA A 161 -8.90 30.38 -25.50
C ALA A 161 -7.96 30.43 -26.70
N ALA A 162 -7.39 31.60 -26.95
CA ALA A 162 -6.39 31.80 -27.98
C ALA A 162 -5.24 30.80 -27.76
N ALA A 163 -5.05 29.92 -28.74
CA ALA A 163 -3.84 29.12 -28.88
C ALA A 163 -2.68 30.06 -29.19
N GLY A 164 -2.06 30.60 -28.14
CA GLY A 164 -0.91 31.47 -28.19
C GLY A 164 0.30 30.77 -27.59
N ALA A 165 1.22 30.38 -28.48
CA ALA A 165 2.61 30.00 -28.29
C ALA A 165 3.23 30.32 -26.92
N LEU A 166 3.86 29.33 -26.28
CA LEU A 166 4.99 29.48 -25.34
C LEU A 166 5.46 28.09 -24.83
N PHE A 167 6.00 27.25 -25.72
CA PHE A 167 6.79 26.10 -25.27
C PHE A 167 7.97 25.88 -26.20
N ASP A 168 8.88 26.85 -26.19
CA ASP A 168 10.13 26.81 -26.92
C ASP A 168 11.24 27.26 -25.96
N SER A 169 11.70 26.35 -25.10
CA SER A 169 13.01 26.36 -24.42
C SER A 169 12.98 25.44 -23.21
N LEU A 170 13.46 24.20 -23.36
CA LEU A 170 14.27 23.49 -22.35
C LEU A 170 14.96 22.30 -23.03
N SER A 171 15.77 22.55 -24.06
CA SER A 171 16.80 21.62 -24.52
C SER A 171 18.02 21.72 -23.59
N GLY A 172 17.87 21.18 -22.37
CA GLY A 172 18.97 21.04 -21.43
C GLY A 172 19.93 19.92 -21.86
N SER A 173 21.11 20.31 -22.32
CA SER A 173 22.23 19.44 -22.69
C SER A 173 22.58 18.40 -21.62
N PRO A 174 22.77 17.12 -21.96
CA PRO A 174 23.32 16.14 -21.03
C PRO A 174 24.81 16.45 -20.78
N SER A 175 25.11 16.86 -19.54
CA SER A 175 26.49 16.97 -19.07
C SER A 175 27.12 15.59 -18.94
N SER A 176 28.24 15.45 -19.63
CA SER A 176 29.14 14.30 -19.67
C SER A 176 29.56 13.87 -18.26
N VAL A 177 29.07 12.71 -17.81
CA VAL A 177 29.51 12.08 -16.57
C VAL A 177 30.86 11.41 -16.82
N LYS A 178 31.90 11.97 -16.22
CA LYS A 178 33.28 11.52 -16.25
C LYS A 178 33.43 10.29 -15.35
N SER A 179 33.48 9.09 -15.95
CA SER A 179 33.74 7.83 -15.24
C SER A 179 35.11 7.86 -14.52
N PRO A 180 35.17 7.56 -13.21
CA PRO A 180 36.44 7.41 -12.53
C PRO A 180 37.12 6.09 -12.91
N SER A 181 38.39 6.23 -13.30
CA SER A 181 39.38 5.19 -13.58
C SER A 181 39.48 4.15 -12.46
N ARG A 182 39.32 2.88 -12.82
CA ARG A 182 39.63 1.71 -11.96
C ARG A 182 41.15 1.60 -11.78
N GLY A 183 41.64 2.01 -10.61
CA GLY A 183 43.00 1.70 -10.15
C GLY A 183 43.13 0.22 -9.82
N ALA A 184 43.85 -0.52 -10.67
CA ALA A 184 44.23 -1.91 -10.42
C ALA A 184 45.36 -1.97 -9.39
N SER A 185 45.05 -2.44 -8.18
CA SER A 185 46.05 -2.69 -7.13
C SER A 185 46.65 -4.08 -7.30
N ARG A 186 47.91 -4.10 -7.74
CA ARG A 186 48.73 -5.28 -8.03
C ARG A 186 49.39 -5.79 -6.75
N ARG A 187 48.86 -6.83 -6.12
CA ARG A 187 49.56 -7.55 -5.03
C ARG A 187 50.62 -8.49 -5.63
N LYS A 188 51.86 -8.37 -5.15
CA LYS A 188 52.93 -9.36 -5.38
C LYS A 188 52.80 -10.51 -4.38
N PRO A 189 53.01 -11.77 -4.77
CA PRO A 189 53.22 -12.86 -3.83
C PRO A 189 54.68 -12.86 -3.32
N SER A 190 54.83 -13.24 -2.05
CA SER A 190 56.10 -13.65 -1.43
C SER A 190 56.28 -15.15 -1.59
#